data_AF-A0A1I6VL12-F1
#
_entry.id   AF-A0A1I6VL12-F1
#
_cell.length_a   1.000
_cell.length_b   1.000
_cell.length_c   1.000
_cell.angle_alpha   90.00
_cell.angle_beta   90.00
_cell.angle_gamma   90.00
#
_symmetry.space_group_name_H-M   'P 1'
#
loop_
_entity.id
_entity.type
_entity.pdbx_description
1 polymer ?
#
loop_
_entity_poly.entity_id
_entity_poly.type
_entity_poly.pdbx_seq_one_letter_code
_entity_poly.pdbx_strand_id
1 'polypeptide(L)'
;MKTLSEITLSEIETAIYKKDIYFFNRKEQAMLKGIREFLKDPDNFSTQYYKPIIVKDSLRYVYPENQPAYHKDNTCPRLQSNFINFEIPEEVREKGENEIKRFRAFFAEHKHLLESNIKAFIEKMQARFFITREINPKSIDYSNSGNEQVKNYSVQDLENEIDEILRQAGKFYTDNPDKQEIIKRFGKMTFLAYVHGDIYKNDTGLNDSDLKEFLRAYDEKFKKPVKNFLVEYYRLLHNPDMTFTDTLLDKLGFRKCGHCLGENYFEPEVIEQVEKE
;
A
#
# COMPACT_ATOMS: atom_id res chain seq x y z
N MET A 1 -4.92 6.62 -1.60
CA MET A 1 -6.24 6.17 -2.13
C MET A 1 -6.22 6.41 -3.64
N LYS A 2 -6.33 5.34 -4.44
CA LYS A 2 -6.03 5.31 -5.89
C LYS A 2 -7.27 5.68 -6.73
N THR A 3 -7.10 6.24 -7.93
CA THR A 3 -8.22 6.51 -8.86
C THR A 3 -7.96 5.89 -10.23
N LEU A 4 -8.74 4.85 -10.55
CA LEU A 4 -8.95 4.36 -11.91
C LEU A 4 -9.79 5.41 -12.66
N SER A 5 -9.66 5.54 -13.98
CA SER A 5 -10.64 6.32 -14.75
C SER A 5 -12.02 5.67 -14.64
N GLU A 6 -12.94 6.31 -13.93
CA GLU A 6 -14.29 5.78 -13.69
C GLU A 6 -15.06 5.53 -14.99
N ILE A 7 -14.71 6.26 -16.06
CA ILE A 7 -15.40 6.27 -17.36
C ILE A 7 -15.10 5.00 -18.19
N THR A 8 -13.98 4.31 -17.96
CA THR A 8 -13.52 3.20 -18.81
C THR A 8 -13.67 1.81 -18.16
N LEU A 9 -14.09 1.74 -16.89
CA LEU A 9 -14.31 0.47 -16.19
C LEU A 9 -15.68 -0.17 -16.48
N SER A 10 -16.58 0.56 -17.14
CA SER A 10 -17.94 0.10 -17.48
C SER A 10 -17.97 -0.93 -18.62
N GLU A 11 -16.90 -1.03 -19.40
CA GLU A 11 -16.79 -1.95 -20.55
C GLU A 11 -16.19 -3.31 -20.18
N ILE A 12 -15.64 -3.42 -18.97
CA ILE A 12 -15.03 -4.65 -18.46
C ILE A 12 -16.14 -5.57 -17.95
N GLU A 13 -16.01 -6.89 -18.25
CA GLU A 13 -16.91 -7.93 -17.76
C GLU A 13 -17.32 -7.68 -16.31
N THR A 14 -18.63 -7.57 -16.09
CA THR A 14 -19.19 -7.06 -14.84
C THR A 14 -18.91 -7.98 -13.67
N ALA A 15 -18.90 -9.29 -13.92
CA ALA A 15 -18.57 -10.32 -12.96
C ALA A 15 -17.08 -10.28 -12.61
N ILE A 16 -16.79 -10.29 -11.32
CA ILE A 16 -15.42 -10.46 -10.78
C ILE A 16 -15.11 -11.93 -10.50
N TYR A 17 -16.11 -12.80 -10.50
CA TYR A 17 -15.96 -14.22 -10.24
C TYR A 17 -17.17 -14.96 -10.81
N LYS A 18 -17.08 -16.29 -10.90
CA LYS A 18 -18.15 -17.18 -11.39
C LYS A 18 -19.42 -17.17 -10.53
N LYS A 19 -19.34 -16.70 -9.29
CA LYS A 19 -20.47 -16.48 -8.37
C LYS A 19 -20.54 -15.01 -7.97
N ASP A 20 -21.75 -14.53 -7.69
CA ASP A 20 -21.95 -13.18 -7.17
C ASP A 20 -21.33 -13.01 -5.78
N ILE A 21 -20.56 -11.92 -5.62
CA ILE A 21 -19.94 -11.55 -4.34
C ILE A 21 -20.54 -10.23 -3.86
N TYR A 22 -21.45 -10.32 -2.89
CA TYR A 22 -22.29 -9.20 -2.49
C TYR A 22 -21.63 -8.21 -1.53
N PHE A 23 -20.56 -8.61 -0.81
CA PHE A 23 -19.98 -7.78 0.26
C PHE A 23 -18.91 -6.80 -0.21
N PHE A 24 -18.48 -6.86 -1.48
CA PHE A 24 -17.55 -5.87 -2.03
C PHE A 24 -18.27 -4.58 -2.39
N ASN A 25 -17.64 -3.45 -2.07
CA ASN A 25 -18.09 -2.15 -2.58
C ASN A 25 -17.59 -1.91 -4.02
N ARG A 26 -18.11 -0.84 -4.65
CA ARG A 26 -17.76 -0.48 -6.04
C ARG A 26 -16.26 -0.28 -6.25
N LYS A 27 -15.53 0.29 -5.28
CA LYS A 27 -14.08 0.53 -5.39
C LYS A 27 -13.29 -0.77 -5.34
N GLU A 28 -13.69 -1.70 -4.47
CA GLU A 28 -13.08 -3.04 -4.40
C GLU A 28 -13.32 -3.83 -5.68
N GLN A 29 -14.54 -3.82 -6.20
CA GLN A 29 -14.86 -4.46 -7.48
C GLN A 29 -14.07 -3.85 -8.64
N ALA A 30 -14.01 -2.51 -8.71
CA ALA A 30 -13.22 -1.80 -9.71
C ALA A 30 -11.72 -2.15 -9.64
N MET A 31 -11.17 -2.24 -8.42
CA MET A 31 -9.78 -2.64 -8.21
C MET A 31 -9.51 -4.07 -8.69
N LEU A 32 -10.38 -5.03 -8.34
CA LEU A 32 -10.25 -6.41 -8.78
C LEU A 32 -10.34 -6.54 -10.31
N LYS A 33 -11.26 -5.81 -10.94
CA LYS A 33 -11.35 -5.71 -12.41
C LYS A 33 -10.08 -5.13 -13.02
N GLY A 34 -9.56 -4.04 -12.45
CA GLY A 34 -8.32 -3.43 -12.91
C GLY A 34 -7.14 -4.40 -12.82
N ILE A 35 -7.03 -5.17 -11.74
CA ILE A 35 -6.00 -6.20 -11.58
C ILE A 35 -6.17 -7.29 -12.66
N ARG A 36 -7.39 -7.77 -12.89
CA ARG A 36 -7.66 -8.78 -13.92
C ARG A 36 -7.23 -8.28 -15.30
N GLU A 37 -7.63 -7.07 -15.69
CA GLU A 37 -7.27 -6.52 -17.01
C GLU A 37 -5.77 -6.23 -17.13
N PHE A 38 -5.13 -5.77 -16.04
CA PHE A 38 -3.67 -5.63 -16.00
C PHE A 38 -2.96 -6.97 -16.22
N LEU A 39 -3.45 -8.06 -15.63
CA LEU A 39 -2.84 -9.38 -15.79
C LEU A 39 -3.11 -9.99 -17.17
N LYS A 40 -4.23 -9.65 -17.82
CA LYS A 40 -4.54 -10.09 -19.20
C LYS A 40 -3.66 -9.41 -20.24
N ASP A 41 -3.52 -8.08 -20.13
CA ASP A 41 -2.75 -7.28 -21.08
C ASP A 41 -2.14 -6.06 -20.36
N PRO A 42 -0.94 -6.21 -19.77
CA PRO A 42 -0.30 -5.15 -19.00
C PRO A 42 -0.03 -3.89 -19.84
N ASP A 43 0.32 -4.05 -21.11
CA ASP A 43 0.65 -2.95 -22.01
C ASP A 43 -0.60 -2.14 -22.39
N ASN A 44 -1.68 -2.81 -22.77
CA ASN A 44 -2.97 -2.13 -23.02
C ASN A 44 -3.48 -1.47 -21.74
N PHE A 45 -3.38 -2.15 -20.59
CA PHE A 45 -3.79 -1.57 -19.31
C PHE A 45 -3.03 -0.29 -18.97
N SER A 46 -1.71 -0.30 -19.16
CA SER A 46 -0.86 0.86 -18.91
C SER A 46 -1.23 2.07 -19.78
N THR A 47 -1.74 1.83 -20.98
CA THR A 47 -2.06 2.88 -21.96
C THR A 47 -3.50 3.41 -21.81
N GLN A 48 -4.47 2.52 -21.62
CA GLN A 48 -5.89 2.86 -21.65
C GLN A 48 -6.48 3.21 -20.29
N TYR A 49 -6.01 2.55 -19.22
CA TYR A 49 -6.68 2.59 -17.91
C TYR A 49 -5.81 3.17 -16.80
N TYR A 50 -4.49 3.03 -16.91
CA TYR A 50 -3.56 3.47 -15.89
C TYR A 50 -3.24 4.96 -16.01
N LYS A 51 -3.25 5.65 -14.86
CA LYS A 51 -2.74 7.03 -14.73
C LYS A 51 -1.52 7.01 -13.83
N PRO A 52 -0.31 7.23 -14.37
CA PRO A 52 0.90 7.24 -13.57
C PRO A 52 0.85 8.26 -12.44
N ILE A 53 1.35 7.85 -11.27
CA ILE A 53 1.52 8.76 -10.14
C ILE A 53 2.74 9.63 -10.43
N ILE A 54 2.54 10.94 -10.46
CA ILE A 54 3.64 11.90 -10.49
C ILE A 54 3.90 12.30 -9.04
N VAL A 55 4.97 11.75 -8.46
CA VAL A 55 5.39 12.16 -7.11
C VAL A 55 5.99 13.56 -7.19
N LYS A 56 5.36 14.49 -6.48
CA LYS A 56 5.88 15.84 -6.27
C LYS A 56 6.30 15.99 -4.82
N ASP A 57 7.33 16.80 -4.61
CA ASP A 57 7.77 17.20 -3.28
C ASP A 57 6.61 17.86 -2.53
N SER A 58 6.14 17.22 -1.46
CA SER A 58 5.03 17.76 -0.65
C SER A 58 5.47 18.92 0.24
N LEU A 59 6.78 19.17 0.32
CA LEU A 59 7.42 20.13 1.22
C LEU A 59 7.18 19.81 2.70
N ARG A 60 6.62 18.64 3.02
CA ARG A 60 6.38 18.16 4.38
C ARG A 60 7.64 17.60 5.02
N TYR A 61 8.52 17.00 4.22
CA TYR A 61 9.64 16.22 4.71
C TYR A 61 11.00 16.81 4.37
N VAL A 62 11.98 16.51 5.22
CA VAL A 62 13.38 16.85 5.01
C VAL A 62 13.91 16.20 3.73
N TYR A 63 13.73 14.89 3.60
CA TYR A 63 14.05 14.19 2.36
C TYR A 63 12.81 14.24 1.45
N PRO A 64 12.90 14.86 0.26
CA PRO A 64 11.77 14.93 -0.66
C PRO A 64 11.27 13.54 -1.04
N GLU A 65 9.96 13.43 -1.25
CA GLU A 65 9.39 12.22 -1.80
C GLU A 65 9.95 11.94 -3.19
N ASN A 66 10.28 10.67 -3.43
CA ASN A 66 10.79 10.21 -4.70
C ASN A 66 9.82 9.22 -5.31
N GLN A 67 9.87 9.14 -6.65
CA GLN A 67 9.17 8.10 -7.37
C GLN A 67 9.58 6.71 -6.84
N PRO A 68 8.63 5.78 -6.61
CA PRO A 68 8.95 4.43 -6.17
C PRO A 68 9.93 3.74 -7.10
N ALA A 69 10.87 2.99 -6.54
CA ALA A 69 11.87 2.28 -7.31
C ALA A 69 11.53 0.79 -7.45
N TYR A 70 11.81 0.20 -8.61
CA TYR A 70 11.82 -1.25 -8.79
C TYR A 70 13.24 -1.81 -8.62
N HIS A 71 13.32 -3.07 -8.20
CA HIS A 71 14.55 -3.73 -7.78
C HIS A 71 14.75 -5.04 -8.56
N LYS A 72 16.00 -5.44 -8.78
CA LYS A 72 16.35 -6.71 -9.44
C LYS A 72 16.00 -7.92 -8.59
N ASP A 73 16.34 -7.85 -7.30
CA ASP A 73 16.17 -8.95 -6.35
C ASP A 73 15.69 -8.45 -4.98
N ASN A 74 15.20 -9.39 -4.17
CA ASN A 74 14.68 -9.11 -2.85
C ASN A 74 15.78 -8.87 -1.79
N THR A 75 17.05 -9.11 -2.12
CA THR A 75 18.20 -8.98 -1.20
C THR A 75 18.80 -7.58 -1.19
N CYS A 76 18.36 -6.72 -2.11
CA CYS A 76 18.80 -5.33 -2.20
C CYS A 76 18.71 -4.62 -0.83
N PRO A 77 19.82 -4.09 -0.28
CA PRO A 77 19.82 -3.40 1.02
C PRO A 77 18.84 -2.22 1.09
N ARG A 78 18.61 -1.54 -0.04
CA ARG A 78 17.63 -0.44 -0.14
C ARG A 78 16.18 -0.92 -0.13
N LEU A 79 15.93 -2.16 -0.58
CA LEU A 79 14.60 -2.76 -0.50
C LEU A 79 14.31 -3.23 0.92
N GLN A 80 15.34 -3.66 1.67
CA GLN A 80 15.23 -4.18 3.03
C GLN A 80 15.27 -3.07 4.11
N SER A 81 15.69 -1.85 3.77
CA SER A 81 15.76 -0.75 4.72
C SER A 81 14.38 -0.25 5.16
N ASN A 82 14.27 0.19 6.41
CA ASN A 82 13.11 0.96 6.86
C ASN A 82 13.02 2.30 6.13
N PHE A 83 11.81 2.83 6.01
CA PHE A 83 11.63 4.20 5.56
C PHE A 83 11.81 5.15 6.74
N ILE A 84 12.87 5.95 6.68
CA ILE A 84 13.19 6.97 7.70
C ILE A 84 13.11 8.35 7.07
N ASN A 85 12.30 9.23 7.65
CA ASN A 85 12.25 10.64 7.26
C ASN A 85 11.90 11.54 8.46
N PHE A 86 12.01 12.86 8.26
CA PHE A 86 11.77 13.86 9.30
C PHE A 86 10.78 14.90 8.80
N GLU A 87 9.79 15.22 9.63
CA GLU A 87 8.84 16.29 9.31
C GLU A 87 9.48 17.66 9.48
N ILE A 88 9.21 18.55 8.52
CA ILE A 88 9.59 19.95 8.61
C ILE A 88 8.56 20.65 9.51
N PRO A 89 9.01 21.40 10.53
CA PRO A 89 8.12 22.17 11.39
C PRO A 89 7.18 23.06 10.59
N GLU A 90 5.91 23.10 10.99
CA GLU A 90 4.88 23.95 10.39
C GLU A 90 5.31 25.42 10.28
N GLU A 91 5.99 26.00 11.26
CA GLU A 91 6.43 27.40 11.21
C GLU A 91 7.47 27.65 10.11
N VAL A 92 8.23 26.61 9.75
CA VAL A 92 9.14 26.66 8.61
C VAL A 92 8.35 26.51 7.31
N ARG A 93 7.34 25.62 7.28
CA ARG A 93 6.49 25.39 6.11
C ARG A 93 5.63 26.61 5.75
N GLU A 94 5.08 27.30 6.75
CA GLU A 94 4.26 28.50 6.58
C GLU A 94 5.05 29.68 5.97
N LYS A 95 6.37 29.72 6.16
CA LYS A 95 7.26 30.72 5.55
C LYS A 95 7.56 30.45 4.07
N GLY A 96 7.12 29.31 3.53
CA GLY A 96 7.20 28.97 2.12
C GLY A 96 8.49 28.25 1.69
N GLU A 97 8.56 27.94 0.39
CA GLU A 97 9.57 27.04 -0.20
C GLU A 97 11.02 27.44 0.06
N ASN A 98 11.33 28.73 0.08
CA ASN A 98 12.70 29.21 0.31
C ASN A 98 13.18 28.87 1.71
N GLU A 99 12.31 28.99 2.72
CA GLU A 99 12.66 28.65 4.09
C GLU A 99 12.79 27.13 4.28
N ILE A 100 11.95 26.37 3.58
CA ILE A 100 12.04 24.90 3.53
C ILE A 100 13.37 24.45 2.95
N LYS A 101 13.84 25.07 1.85
CA LYS A 101 15.17 24.78 1.28
C LYS A 101 16.29 25.09 2.27
N ARG A 102 16.21 26.22 2.98
CA ARG A 102 17.17 26.57 4.05
C ARG A 102 17.16 25.56 5.19
N PHE A 103 15.98 25.07 5.57
CA PHE A 103 15.83 24.05 6.60
C PHE A 103 16.45 22.71 6.17
N ARG A 104 16.21 22.27 4.94
CA ARG A 104 16.84 21.05 4.41
C ARG A 104 18.36 21.13 4.38
N ALA A 105 18.91 22.28 3.98
CA ALA A 105 20.35 22.52 4.02
C ALA A 105 20.91 22.47 5.45
N PHE A 106 20.26 23.18 6.38
CA PHE A 106 20.60 23.14 7.81
C PHE A 106 20.56 21.70 8.36
N PHE A 107 19.50 20.95 8.05
CA PHE A 107 19.35 19.58 8.50
C PHE A 107 20.47 18.69 7.98
N ALA A 108 20.81 18.78 6.69
CA ALA A 108 21.89 17.99 6.08
C ALA A 108 23.26 18.24 6.74
N GLU A 109 23.55 19.49 7.11
CA GLU A 109 24.77 19.90 7.80
C GLU A 109 24.81 19.40 9.26
N HIS A 110 23.66 19.44 9.95
CA HIS A 110 23.59 19.18 11.39
C HIS A 110 23.06 17.79 11.77
N LYS A 111 22.70 16.93 10.80
CA LYS A 111 22.10 15.61 11.05
C LYS A 111 22.91 14.72 12.00
N HIS A 112 24.23 14.87 12.02
CA HIS A 112 25.13 14.12 12.91
C HIS A 112 24.82 14.37 14.41
N LEU A 113 24.20 15.51 14.74
CA LEU A 113 23.77 15.83 16.10
C LEU A 113 22.53 15.04 16.53
N LEU A 114 21.75 14.46 15.62
CA LEU A 114 20.56 13.67 15.99
C LEU A 114 20.95 12.43 16.82
N GLU A 115 22.07 11.80 16.49
CA GLU A 115 22.60 10.64 17.22
C GLU A 115 23.52 11.05 18.38
N SER A 116 24.35 12.07 18.17
CA SER A 116 25.39 12.44 19.15
C SER A 116 24.93 13.40 20.24
N ASN A 117 24.01 14.35 19.94
CA ASN A 117 23.51 15.33 20.89
C ASN A 117 22.20 15.98 20.41
N ILE A 118 21.08 15.27 20.59
CA ILE A 118 19.76 15.69 20.12
C ILE A 118 19.34 17.05 20.70
N LYS A 119 19.71 17.35 21.94
CA LYS A 119 19.39 18.63 22.59
C LYS A 119 20.06 19.79 21.86
N ALA A 120 21.34 19.66 21.53
CA ALA A 120 22.07 20.67 20.76
C ALA A 120 21.48 20.86 19.35
N PHE A 121 21.00 19.78 18.72
CA PHE A 121 20.29 19.88 17.44
C PHE A 121 19.02 20.73 17.56
N ILE A 122 18.18 20.43 18.57
CA ILE A 122 16.91 21.14 18.80
C ILE A 122 17.16 22.61 19.11
N GLU A 123 18.10 22.93 20.00
CA GLU A 123 18.42 24.32 20.37
C GLU A 123 18.92 25.13 19.17
N LYS A 124 19.82 24.56 18.36
CA LYS A 124 20.32 25.20 17.12
C LYS A 124 19.19 25.44 16.12
N MET A 125 18.32 24.46 15.95
CA MET A 125 17.17 24.55 15.05
C MET A 125 16.19 25.64 15.50
N GLN A 126 15.78 25.63 16.78
CA GLN A 126 14.88 26.63 17.35
C GLN A 126 15.44 28.04 17.22
N ALA A 127 16.72 28.24 17.55
CA ALA A 127 17.39 29.53 17.40
C ALA A 127 17.48 30.00 15.94
N ARG A 128 17.77 29.09 15.00
CA ARG A 128 17.95 29.44 13.58
C ARG A 128 16.65 29.77 12.86
N PHE A 129 15.57 29.07 13.18
CA PHE A 129 14.28 29.18 12.49
C PHE A 129 13.21 29.93 13.29
N PHE A 130 13.57 30.44 14.48
CA PHE A 130 12.68 31.13 15.42
C PHE A 130 11.47 30.29 15.81
N ILE A 131 11.72 29.02 16.13
CA ILE A 131 10.65 28.10 16.51
C ILE A 131 10.49 28.14 18.03
N THR A 132 9.32 28.56 18.49
CA THR A 132 9.05 28.79 19.91
C THR A 132 8.35 27.60 20.58
N ARG A 133 7.76 26.68 19.80
CA ARG A 133 7.15 25.47 20.34
C ARG A 133 8.19 24.41 20.66
N GLU A 134 7.86 23.56 21.62
CA GLU A 134 8.62 22.33 21.87
C GLU A 134 8.52 21.43 20.64
N ILE A 135 9.67 21.08 20.05
CA ILE A 135 9.73 20.16 18.92
C ILE A 135 10.33 18.86 19.41
N ASN A 136 9.56 17.79 19.27
CA ASN A 136 10.12 16.45 19.19
C ASN A 136 10.38 16.17 17.70
N PRO A 137 11.64 16.07 17.25
CA PRO A 137 11.95 15.65 15.89
C PRO A 137 11.57 14.18 15.75
N LYS A 138 10.27 13.90 15.65
CA LYS A 138 9.76 12.55 15.43
C LYS A 138 10.24 12.14 14.05
N SER A 139 11.16 11.18 14.02
CA SER A 139 11.37 10.42 12.80
C SER A 139 10.07 9.70 12.48
N ILE A 140 9.68 9.76 11.22
CA ILE A 140 8.81 8.75 10.67
C ILE A 140 9.71 7.55 10.41
N ASP A 141 9.53 6.49 11.20
CA ASP A 141 10.15 5.20 10.99
C ASP A 141 9.04 4.21 10.65
N TYR A 142 8.85 3.95 9.36
CA TYR A 142 8.01 2.86 8.92
C TYR A 142 8.90 1.64 8.73
N SER A 143 8.65 0.63 9.58
CA SER A 143 9.29 -0.67 9.44
C SER A 143 9.00 -1.26 8.06
N ASN A 144 10.01 -1.90 7.50
CA ASN A 144 9.84 -2.65 6.27
C ASN A 144 8.72 -3.70 6.43
N SER A 145 7.80 -3.78 5.45
CA SER A 145 6.70 -4.75 5.47
C SER A 145 7.13 -6.19 5.24
N GLY A 146 8.41 -6.42 4.90
CA GLY A 146 8.97 -7.74 4.61
C GLY A 146 8.64 -8.24 3.21
N ASN A 147 9.02 -9.49 2.94
CA ASN A 147 8.65 -10.26 1.76
C ASN A 147 7.48 -11.20 2.09
N GLU A 148 6.55 -11.36 1.16
CA GLU A 148 5.47 -12.33 1.29
C GLU A 148 5.75 -13.50 0.33
N GLN A 149 5.77 -14.72 0.87
CA GLN A 149 5.80 -15.93 0.06
C GLN A 149 4.38 -16.43 -0.13
N VAL A 150 3.93 -16.53 -1.38
CA VAL A 150 2.60 -17.04 -1.70
C VAL A 150 2.69 -18.56 -1.87
N LYS A 151 1.71 -19.28 -1.32
CA LYS A 151 1.58 -20.72 -1.52
C LYS A 151 1.31 -21.05 -2.99
N ASN A 152 1.85 -22.16 -3.47
CA ASN A 152 1.54 -22.69 -4.81
C ASN A 152 0.15 -23.33 -4.83
N TYR A 153 -0.87 -22.52 -5.12
CA TYR A 153 -2.24 -23.00 -5.34
C TYR A 153 -2.44 -23.42 -6.81
N SER A 154 -3.26 -24.44 -7.04
CA SER A 154 -3.89 -24.64 -8.35
C SER A 154 -5.11 -23.72 -8.49
N VAL A 155 -5.59 -23.54 -9.73
CA VAL A 155 -6.85 -22.81 -9.98
C VAL A 155 -8.00 -23.45 -9.22
N GLN A 156 -8.08 -24.79 -9.20
CA GLN A 156 -9.14 -25.51 -8.48
C GLN A 156 -9.08 -25.28 -6.97
N ASP A 157 -7.88 -25.21 -6.39
CA ASP A 157 -7.73 -24.93 -4.95
C ASP A 157 -8.26 -23.54 -4.61
N LEU A 158 -7.89 -22.52 -5.41
CA LEU A 158 -8.38 -21.16 -5.21
C LEU A 158 -9.91 -21.07 -5.33
N GLU A 159 -10.48 -21.78 -6.31
CA GLU A 159 -11.93 -21.83 -6.48
C GLU A 159 -12.63 -22.46 -5.28
N ASN A 160 -12.07 -23.56 -4.73
CA ASN A 160 -12.60 -24.21 -3.54
C ASN A 160 -12.53 -23.29 -2.32
N GLU A 161 -11.41 -22.60 -2.11
CA GLU A 161 -11.21 -21.66 -1.01
C GLU A 161 -12.16 -20.45 -1.10
N ILE A 162 -12.29 -19.83 -2.28
CA ILE A 162 -13.23 -18.73 -2.50
C ILE A 162 -14.66 -19.19 -2.24
N ASP A 163 -15.06 -20.32 -2.83
CA ASP A 163 -16.42 -20.84 -2.71
C ASP A 163 -16.77 -21.20 -1.26
N GLU A 164 -15.83 -21.76 -0.51
CA GLU A 164 -15.99 -22.09 0.90
C GLU A 164 -16.19 -20.83 1.75
N ILE A 165 -15.39 -19.78 1.53
CA ILE A 165 -15.54 -18.52 2.28
C ILE A 165 -16.85 -17.81 1.94
N LEU A 166 -17.29 -17.84 0.67
CA LEU A 166 -18.59 -17.32 0.27
C LEU A 166 -19.73 -18.08 0.96
N ARG A 167 -19.64 -19.41 1.05
CA ARG A 167 -20.59 -20.25 1.79
C ARG A 167 -20.60 -19.91 3.27
N GLN A 168 -19.43 -19.75 3.90
CA GLN A 168 -19.31 -19.36 5.30
C GLN A 168 -19.87 -17.96 5.57
N ALA A 169 -19.66 -17.00 4.67
CA ALA A 169 -20.24 -15.65 4.78
C ALA A 169 -21.77 -15.69 4.71
N GLY A 170 -22.32 -16.48 3.78
CA GLY A 170 -23.76 -16.72 3.69
C GLY A 170 -24.32 -17.39 4.95
N LYS A 171 -23.65 -18.43 5.45
CA LYS A 171 -24.01 -19.10 6.71
C LYS A 171 -23.95 -18.14 7.90
N PHE A 172 -22.91 -17.33 8.01
CA PHE A 172 -22.77 -16.33 9.07
C PHE A 172 -23.93 -15.34 9.07
N TYR A 173 -24.35 -14.88 7.90
CA TYR A 173 -25.51 -14.00 7.76
C TYR A 173 -26.82 -14.68 8.21
N THR A 174 -27.06 -15.94 7.80
CA THR A 174 -28.27 -16.68 8.17
C THR A 174 -28.30 -17.04 9.65
N ASP A 175 -27.17 -17.46 10.22
CA ASP A 175 -27.05 -17.93 11.60
C ASP A 175 -27.01 -16.77 12.63
N ASN A 176 -26.90 -15.50 12.19
CA ASN A 176 -26.85 -14.33 13.07
C ASN A 176 -27.91 -13.27 12.67
N PRO A 177 -29.21 -13.50 12.92
CA PRO A 177 -30.29 -12.57 12.56
C PRO A 177 -30.10 -11.15 13.12
N ASP A 178 -29.57 -11.04 14.33
CA ASP A 178 -29.24 -9.79 15.03
C ASP A 178 -28.20 -8.93 14.29
N LYS A 179 -27.35 -9.56 13.47
CA LYS A 179 -26.27 -8.89 12.73
C LYS A 179 -26.63 -8.58 11.29
N GLN A 180 -27.78 -9.07 10.79
CA GLN A 180 -28.14 -8.94 9.38
C GLN A 180 -28.28 -7.49 8.93
N GLU A 181 -28.91 -6.62 9.74
CA GLU A 181 -29.07 -5.21 9.40
C GLU A 181 -27.72 -4.47 9.36
N ILE A 182 -26.81 -4.81 10.29
CA ILE A 182 -25.43 -4.29 10.28
C ILE A 182 -24.70 -4.73 9.00
N ILE A 183 -24.80 -6.00 8.62
CA ILE A 183 -24.15 -6.53 7.41
C ILE A 183 -24.72 -5.88 6.14
N LYS A 184 -26.05 -5.78 6.01
CA LYS A 184 -26.70 -5.15 4.85
C LYS A 184 -26.24 -3.71 4.67
N ARG A 185 -26.18 -2.95 5.76
CA ARG A 185 -25.83 -1.54 5.72
C ARG A 185 -24.32 -1.32 5.60
N PHE A 186 -23.53 -1.94 6.45
CA PHE A 186 -22.11 -1.63 6.62
C PHE A 186 -21.16 -2.69 6.08
N GLY A 187 -21.61 -3.88 5.66
CA GLY A 187 -20.73 -4.95 5.16
C GLY A 187 -19.91 -4.56 3.92
N LYS A 188 -20.42 -3.65 3.09
CA LYS A 188 -19.66 -3.04 1.97
C LYS A 188 -18.69 -1.95 2.42
N MET A 189 -18.88 -1.40 3.62
CA MET A 189 -18.16 -0.26 4.17
C MET A 189 -17.19 -0.65 5.30
N THR A 190 -16.64 -1.87 5.26
CA THR A 190 -15.65 -2.34 6.24
C THR A 190 -14.42 -1.44 6.39
N PHE A 191 -14.09 -0.62 5.38
CA PHE A 191 -13.02 0.37 5.48
C PHE A 191 -13.21 1.36 6.65
N LEU A 192 -14.45 1.59 7.09
CA LEU A 192 -14.77 2.46 8.23
C LEU A 192 -14.15 1.95 9.56
N ALA A 193 -13.85 0.66 9.65
CA ALA A 193 -13.17 0.05 10.79
C ALA A 193 -11.75 0.58 11.04
N TYR A 194 -11.15 1.21 10.02
CA TYR A 194 -9.76 1.67 10.01
C TYR A 194 -9.63 3.20 9.94
N VAL A 195 -10.75 3.92 9.91
CA VAL A 195 -10.76 5.39 9.85
C VAL A 195 -10.84 5.96 11.27
N HIS A 196 -10.09 7.04 11.52
CA HIS A 196 -10.18 7.81 12.76
C HIS A 196 -11.46 8.67 12.80
N GLY A 197 -12.06 8.81 13.98
CA GLY A 197 -13.31 9.55 14.18
C GLY A 197 -14.57 8.67 14.07
N ASP A 198 -15.72 9.29 14.26
CA ASP A 198 -16.99 8.58 14.43
C ASP A 198 -17.58 8.08 13.10
N ILE A 199 -18.32 6.97 13.16
CA ILE A 199 -19.08 6.44 12.03
C ILE A 199 -20.33 7.30 11.84
N TYR A 200 -20.33 8.05 10.75
CA TYR A 200 -21.48 8.85 10.35
C TYR A 200 -22.76 8.01 10.28
N LYS A 201 -23.81 8.44 10.99
CA LYS A 201 -25.12 7.78 11.07
C LYS A 201 -25.01 6.31 11.51
N ASN A 202 -24.32 6.05 12.62
CA ASN A 202 -24.45 4.78 13.32
C ASN A 202 -25.80 4.72 14.07
N ASP A 203 -26.75 3.95 13.52
CA ASP A 203 -28.07 3.66 14.10
C ASP A 203 -28.26 2.15 14.33
N THR A 204 -27.16 1.43 14.48
CA THR A 204 -27.15 -0.03 14.67
C THR A 204 -27.49 -0.47 16.09
N GLY A 205 -27.56 0.48 17.03
CA GLY A 205 -27.65 0.21 18.46
C GLY A 205 -26.31 -0.11 19.12
N LEU A 206 -25.24 -0.32 18.34
CA LEU A 206 -23.87 -0.43 18.84
C LEU A 206 -23.23 0.94 18.99
N ASN A 207 -22.31 1.09 19.94
CA ASN A 207 -21.39 2.22 19.91
C ASN A 207 -20.39 2.07 18.74
N ASP A 208 -19.71 3.15 18.37
CA ASP A 208 -18.80 3.16 17.23
C ASP A 208 -17.60 2.24 17.39
N SER A 209 -17.12 2.01 18.61
CA SER A 209 -16.01 1.10 18.88
C SER A 209 -16.41 -0.34 18.53
N ASP A 210 -17.56 -0.78 19.04
CA ASP A 210 -18.08 -2.13 18.83
C ASP A 210 -18.44 -2.36 17.35
N LEU A 211 -19.02 -1.34 16.69
CA LEU A 211 -19.29 -1.42 15.26
C LEU A 211 -18.00 -1.52 14.45
N LYS A 212 -16.96 -0.74 14.78
CA LYS A 212 -15.66 -0.85 14.10
C LYS A 212 -14.99 -2.21 14.31
N GLU A 213 -15.07 -2.76 15.52
CA GLU A 213 -14.56 -4.11 15.81
C GLU A 213 -15.29 -5.17 14.98
N PHE A 214 -16.63 -5.11 14.94
CA PHE A 214 -17.43 -6.00 14.10
C PHE A 214 -17.03 -5.91 12.62
N LEU A 215 -16.90 -4.69 12.09
CA LEU A 215 -16.53 -4.48 10.69
C LEU A 215 -15.11 -4.96 10.37
N ARG A 216 -14.17 -4.80 11.30
CA ARG A 216 -12.81 -5.34 11.18
C ARG A 216 -12.83 -6.85 11.10
N ALA A 217 -13.52 -7.50 12.04
CA ALA A 217 -13.65 -8.95 12.07
C ALA A 217 -14.31 -9.50 10.80
N TYR A 218 -15.35 -8.81 10.29
CA TYR A 218 -16.01 -9.19 9.04
C TYR A 218 -15.08 -9.04 7.82
N ASP A 219 -14.28 -7.95 7.76
CA ASP A 219 -13.32 -7.73 6.69
C ASP A 219 -12.21 -8.79 6.67
N GLU A 220 -11.64 -9.09 7.84
CA GLU A 220 -10.55 -10.04 8.01
C GLU A 220 -10.98 -11.48 7.78
N LYS A 221 -12.21 -11.83 8.20
CA LYS A 221 -12.72 -13.18 8.06
C LYS A 221 -13.19 -13.51 6.65
N PHE A 222 -13.80 -12.55 5.93
CA PHE A 222 -14.45 -12.85 4.65
C PHE A 222 -13.87 -12.05 3.48
N LYS A 223 -13.76 -10.73 3.61
CA LYS A 223 -13.47 -9.85 2.47
C LYS A 223 -12.01 -9.92 2.03
N LYS A 224 -11.07 -9.78 2.96
CA LYS A 224 -9.63 -9.82 2.67
C LYS A 224 -9.21 -11.17 2.07
N PRO A 225 -9.59 -12.33 2.63
CA PRO A 225 -9.23 -13.62 2.05
C PRO A 225 -9.74 -13.79 0.62
N VAL A 226 -11.03 -13.51 0.36
CA VAL A 226 -11.61 -13.65 -0.99
C VAL A 226 -10.94 -12.71 -1.97
N LYS A 227 -10.63 -11.46 -1.56
CA LYS A 227 -9.90 -10.50 -2.41
C LYS A 227 -8.49 -10.99 -2.74
N ASN A 228 -7.76 -11.55 -1.78
CA ASN A 228 -6.42 -12.10 -2.00
C ASN A 228 -6.47 -13.31 -2.94
N PHE A 229 -7.40 -14.26 -2.71
CA PHE A 229 -7.55 -15.42 -3.59
C PHE A 229 -7.99 -15.04 -5.00
N LEU A 230 -8.84 -14.02 -5.18
CA LEU A 230 -9.21 -13.54 -6.51
C LEU A 230 -8.02 -12.96 -7.28
N VAL A 231 -7.11 -12.26 -6.61
CA VAL A 231 -5.89 -11.74 -7.25
C VAL A 231 -5.02 -12.90 -7.75
N GLU A 232 -4.80 -13.91 -6.92
CA GLU A 232 -4.05 -15.12 -7.32
C GLU A 232 -4.78 -15.91 -8.42
N TYR A 233 -6.10 -15.96 -8.36
CA TYR A 233 -6.93 -16.63 -9.36
C TYR A 233 -6.77 -15.98 -10.73
N TYR A 234 -6.84 -14.64 -10.80
CA TYR A 234 -6.59 -13.92 -12.05
C TYR A 234 -5.15 -14.10 -12.53
N ARG A 235 -4.16 -14.14 -11.62
CA ARG A 235 -2.76 -14.37 -11.99
C ARG A 235 -2.61 -15.72 -12.69
N LEU A 236 -3.10 -16.80 -12.09
CA LEU A 236 -3.00 -18.14 -12.67
C LEU A 236 -3.72 -18.26 -14.02
N LEU A 237 -4.85 -17.55 -14.20
CA LEU A 237 -5.61 -17.59 -15.44
C LEU A 237 -5.01 -16.77 -16.58
N HIS A 238 -4.30 -15.68 -16.28
CA HIS A 238 -3.95 -14.68 -17.28
C HIS A 238 -2.44 -14.43 -17.40
N ASN A 239 -1.68 -14.57 -16.32
CA ASN A 239 -0.23 -14.38 -16.33
C ASN A 239 0.44 -15.25 -15.24
N PRO A 240 0.41 -16.60 -15.39
CA PRO A 240 0.89 -17.52 -14.36
C PRO A 240 2.39 -17.35 -14.07
N ASP A 241 3.18 -17.05 -15.11
CA ASP A 241 4.63 -16.90 -15.00
C ASP A 241 5.08 -15.47 -14.65
N MET A 242 4.12 -14.55 -14.44
CA MET A 242 4.40 -13.13 -14.14
C MET A 242 5.35 -12.50 -15.16
N THR A 243 5.19 -12.88 -16.43
CA THR A 243 5.98 -12.32 -17.52
C THR A 243 5.47 -10.93 -17.84
N PHE A 244 6.36 -9.94 -17.77
CA PHE A 244 6.08 -8.56 -18.11
C PHE A 244 7.20 -8.05 -19.02
N THR A 245 6.91 -7.07 -19.87
CA THR A 245 7.95 -6.45 -20.69
C THR A 245 8.89 -5.62 -19.83
N ASP A 246 10.18 -5.58 -20.17
CA ASP A 246 11.22 -4.87 -19.39
C ASP A 246 10.96 -3.36 -19.22
N THR A 247 10.08 -2.79 -20.05
CA THR A 247 9.70 -1.37 -20.02
C THR A 247 8.40 -1.10 -19.25
N LEU A 248 7.67 -2.14 -18.81
CA LEU A 248 6.38 -1.96 -18.17
C LEU A 248 6.48 -1.11 -16.91
N LEU A 249 7.48 -1.37 -16.06
CA LEU A 249 7.66 -0.64 -14.81
C LEU A 249 7.95 0.85 -15.06
N ASP A 250 8.70 1.16 -16.12
CA ASP A 250 8.93 2.55 -16.56
C ASP A 250 7.64 3.21 -17.06
N LYS A 251 6.82 2.50 -17.86
CA LYS A 251 5.49 2.98 -18.31
C LYS A 251 4.52 3.20 -17.14
N LEU A 252 4.63 2.36 -16.11
CA LEU A 252 3.89 2.52 -14.85
C LEU A 252 4.46 3.65 -13.96
N GLY A 253 5.53 4.32 -14.40
CA GLY A 253 6.14 5.44 -13.71
C GLY A 253 6.98 5.03 -12.51
N PHE A 254 7.49 3.81 -12.44
CA PHE A 254 8.53 3.45 -11.47
C PHE A 254 9.89 3.89 -11.99
N ARG A 255 10.86 4.08 -11.08
CA ARG A 255 12.26 4.32 -11.44
C ARG A 255 13.11 3.06 -11.18
N LYS A 256 14.17 2.86 -11.93
CA LYS A 256 15.16 1.83 -11.58
C LYS A 256 15.85 2.14 -10.24
N CYS A 257 16.05 1.13 -9.40
CA CYS A 257 16.85 1.29 -8.19
C CYS A 257 18.33 1.51 -8.55
N GLY A 258 18.89 2.66 -8.19
CA GLY A 258 20.30 2.97 -8.47
C GLY A 258 21.34 2.12 -7.72
N HIS A 259 20.92 1.14 -6.90
CA HIS A 259 21.84 0.23 -6.22
C HIS A 259 21.94 -1.12 -6.95
N CYS A 260 20.82 -1.83 -7.14
CA CYS A 260 20.82 -3.15 -7.80
C CYS A 260 20.60 -3.11 -9.32
N LEU A 261 20.27 -1.93 -9.87
CA LEU A 261 20.10 -1.69 -11.32
C LEU A 261 20.93 -0.48 -11.80
N GLY A 262 21.91 -0.05 -10.99
CA GLY A 262 22.86 1.00 -11.35
C GLY A 262 24.04 0.44 -12.16
N GLU A 263 24.72 1.29 -12.92
CA GLU A 263 25.86 0.90 -13.78
C GLU A 263 27.07 0.33 -13.01
N ASN A 264 27.12 0.53 -11.69
CA ASN A 264 28.18 0.04 -10.79
C ASN A 264 27.76 -1.21 -9.99
N TYR A 265 26.68 -1.91 -10.38
CA TYR A 265 26.27 -3.13 -9.73
C TYR A 265 27.18 -4.29 -10.13
N PHE A 266 27.96 -4.82 -9.17
CA PHE A 266 28.70 -6.06 -9.33
C PHE A 266 27.85 -7.19 -8.75
N GLU A 267 27.53 -8.17 -9.59
CA GLU A 267 26.86 -9.41 -9.14
C GLU A 267 27.76 -10.11 -8.11
N PRO A 268 27.26 -10.47 -6.91
CA PRO A 268 28.01 -11.32 -6.01
C PRO A 268 28.22 -12.68 -6.68
N GLU A 269 29.48 -13.13 -6.78
CA GLU A 269 29.78 -14.48 -7.25
C GLU A 269 29.07 -15.50 -6.35
N VAL A 270 28.27 -16.37 -6.96
CA VAL A 270 27.65 -17.50 -6.27
C VAL A 270 28.77 -18.44 -5.85
N ILE A 271 29.13 -18.42 -4.56
CA ILE A 271 29.99 -19.45 -3.99
C ILE A 271 29.14 -20.72 -3.88
N GLU A 272 29.23 -21.59 -4.88
CA GLU A 272 28.79 -22.98 -4.73
C GLU A 272 29.54 -23.58 -3.54
N GLN A 273 28.80 -23.83 -2.46
CA GLN A 273 29.30 -24.66 -1.37
C GLN A 273 29.45 -26.07 -1.94
N VAL A 274 30.68 -26.40 -2.35
CA VAL A 274 31.06 -27.78 -2.62
C VAL A 274 30.97 -28.53 -1.30
N GLU A 275 29.90 -29.32 -1.14
CA GLU A 275 29.81 -30.36 -0.14
C GLU A 275 31.06 -31.24 -0.29
N LYS A 276 31.92 -31.23 0.72
CA LYS A 276 32.97 -32.23 0.85
C LYS A 276 32.38 -33.43 1.58
N GLU A 277 32.37 -34.55 0.86
CA GLU A 277 32.16 -35.92 1.36
C GLU A 277 33.01 -36.23 2.60
#